data_AF-A0A536H8K9-F1
#
_entry.id   AF-A0A536H8K9-F1
#
_cell.length_a   1.000
_cell.length_b   1.000
_cell.length_c   1.000
_cell.angle_alpha   90.00
_cell.angle_beta   90.00
_cell.angle_gamma   90.00
#
_symmetry.space_group_name_H-M   'P 1'
#
loop_
_entity.id
_entity.type
_entity.pdbx_description
1 polymer ?
#
loop_
_entity_poly.entity_id
_entity_poly.type
_entity_poly.pdbx_seq_one_letter_code
_entity_poly.pdbx_strand_id
1 'polypeptide(L)'
;MSEHIDYENIFTPQGMLGNVSKHPNLDFLMNIFNIPRVYSVSGFGTWNVGQHTVAVAFLTLYWSAFQSYPPQKRDRLVTLALMHDVHEAVIGDILPFFKTAPVKEAIDAIQSDILHAFSIEEDQALHDELKLLDMIGFLYEIGQSSPRGIDPSKRKLIKQMYTRQKEDILAYAERAKIDQQKVNEFLKSMKL
;
A
#
# COMPACT_ATOMS: atom_id res chain seq x y z
N MET A 1 -27.06 5.60 16.08
CA MET A 1 -26.00 5.07 16.95
C MET A 1 -24.73 5.11 16.14
N SER A 2 -23.70 5.84 16.55
CA SER A 2 -22.40 5.75 15.87
C SER A 2 -21.76 4.44 16.31
N GLU A 3 -21.69 3.48 15.40
CA GLU A 3 -20.94 2.24 15.64
C GLU A 3 -19.46 2.62 15.72
N HIS A 4 -18.86 2.48 16.90
CA HIS A 4 -17.42 2.62 17.11
C HIS A 4 -16.84 1.22 17.30
N ILE A 5 -15.75 0.91 16.61
CA ILE A 5 -15.06 -0.37 16.74
C ILE A 5 -14.00 -0.22 17.83
N ASP A 6 -14.23 -0.83 18.98
CA ASP A 6 -13.23 -0.96 20.04
C ASP A 6 -12.23 -2.07 19.67
N TYR A 7 -11.13 -1.68 19.03
CA TYR A 7 -10.08 -2.63 18.61
C TYR A 7 -9.15 -3.03 19.75
N GLU A 8 -9.16 -2.33 20.90
CA GLU A 8 -8.22 -2.57 22.00
C GLU A 8 -8.33 -4.02 22.51
N ASN A 9 -9.56 -4.55 22.46
CA ASN A 9 -9.93 -5.87 22.97
C ASN A 9 -9.97 -6.98 21.90
N ILE A 10 -9.49 -6.73 20.68
CA ILE A 10 -9.42 -7.76 19.64
C ILE A 10 -8.18 -8.63 19.86
N PHE A 11 -8.35 -9.95 19.91
CA PHE A 11 -7.23 -10.89 20.05
C PHE A 11 -6.62 -11.22 18.68
N THR A 12 -5.30 -11.16 18.59
CA THR A 12 -4.48 -11.53 17.43
C THR A 12 -3.53 -12.67 17.82
N PRO A 13 -2.96 -13.42 16.86
CA PRO A 13 -1.93 -14.42 17.18
C PRO A 13 -0.73 -13.87 17.97
N GLN A 14 -0.47 -12.55 17.89
CA GLN A 14 0.61 -11.86 18.58
C GLN A 14 0.19 -11.25 19.93
N GLY A 15 -1.09 -11.30 20.30
CA GLY A 15 -1.65 -10.74 21.53
C GLY A 15 -2.83 -9.80 21.29
N MET A 16 -3.20 -9.03 22.32
CA MET A 16 -4.28 -8.04 22.22
C MET A 16 -3.88 -6.89 21.28
N LEU A 17 -4.73 -6.57 20.31
CA LEU A 17 -4.45 -5.58 19.27
C LEU A 17 -4.12 -4.20 19.83
N GLY A 18 -4.83 -3.76 20.88
CA GLY A 18 -4.53 -2.50 21.58
C GLY A 18 -3.12 -2.43 22.17
N ASN A 19 -2.54 -3.57 22.54
CA ASN A 19 -1.17 -3.65 23.06
C ASN A 19 -0.13 -3.81 21.94
N VAL A 20 -0.39 -4.71 20.99
CA VAL A 20 0.60 -5.01 19.94
C VAL A 20 0.76 -3.90 18.90
N SER A 21 -0.28 -3.08 18.67
CA SER A 21 -0.16 -1.89 17.81
C SER A 21 0.73 -0.81 18.43
N LYS A 22 0.65 -0.62 19.76
CA LYS A 22 1.46 0.37 20.52
C LYS A 22 2.86 -0.14 20.86
N HIS A 23 3.05 -1.45 20.88
CA HIS A 23 4.32 -2.12 21.16
C HIS A 23 4.61 -3.23 20.15
N PRO A 24 4.71 -2.90 18.85
CA PRO A 24 4.91 -3.89 17.79
C PRO A 24 6.30 -4.53 17.92
N ASN A 25 6.32 -5.86 17.94
CA ASN A 25 7.57 -6.62 17.83
C ASN A 25 7.84 -7.00 16.36
N LEU A 26 9.00 -7.60 16.10
CA LEU A 26 9.36 -7.97 14.72
C LEU A 26 8.40 -9.01 14.13
N ASP A 27 7.95 -10.00 14.89
CA ASP A 27 7.02 -11.03 14.40
C ASP A 27 5.68 -10.43 13.94
N PHE A 28 5.20 -9.42 14.66
CA PHE A 28 4.03 -8.63 14.30
C PHE A 28 4.22 -7.94 12.94
N LEU A 29 5.33 -7.22 12.77
CA LEU A 29 5.62 -6.53 11.51
C LEU A 29 5.80 -7.51 10.36
N MET A 30 6.54 -8.59 10.59
CA MET A 30 6.82 -9.60 9.57
C MET A 30 5.57 -10.38 9.14
N ASN A 31 4.50 -10.34 9.94
CA ASN A 31 3.23 -10.94 9.55
C ASN A 31 2.66 -10.35 8.26
N ILE A 32 3.04 -9.13 7.88
CA ILE A 32 2.67 -8.50 6.60
C ILE A 32 3.02 -9.37 5.37
N PHE A 33 4.06 -10.20 5.47
CA PHE A 33 4.44 -11.13 4.40
C PHE A 33 3.57 -12.40 4.35
N ASN A 34 2.78 -12.67 5.39
CA ASN A 34 1.82 -13.77 5.42
C ASN A 34 0.42 -13.35 4.94
N ILE A 35 0.17 -12.04 4.82
CA ILE A 35 -1.13 -11.51 4.39
C ILE A 35 -1.17 -11.48 2.86
N PRO A 36 -2.01 -12.31 2.20
CA PRO A 36 -2.13 -12.26 0.76
C PRO A 36 -2.82 -10.97 0.32
N ARG A 37 -2.38 -10.39 -0.79
CA ARG A 37 -3.12 -9.30 -1.46
C ARG A 37 -4.47 -9.84 -1.92
N VAL A 38 -5.53 -9.05 -1.83
CA VAL A 38 -6.87 -9.46 -2.31
C VAL A 38 -6.87 -9.75 -3.80
N TYR A 39 -6.05 -9.02 -4.55
CA TYR A 39 -5.80 -9.32 -5.95
C TYR A 39 -5.29 -10.74 -6.17
N SER A 40 -4.39 -11.22 -5.30
CA SER A 40 -3.85 -12.57 -5.33
C SER A 40 -4.87 -13.63 -4.92
N VAL A 41 -5.67 -13.39 -3.87
CA VAL A 41 -6.76 -14.33 -3.49
C VAL A 41 -7.86 -14.43 -4.56
N SER A 42 -8.00 -13.41 -5.41
CA SER A 42 -8.86 -13.42 -6.60
C SER A 42 -8.28 -14.26 -7.77
N GLY A 43 -7.13 -14.89 -7.55
CA GLY A 43 -6.46 -15.78 -8.48
C GLY A 43 -5.75 -15.05 -9.61
N PHE A 44 -5.21 -13.86 -9.34
CA PHE A 44 -4.42 -13.07 -10.28
C PHE A 44 -2.95 -12.90 -9.90
N GLY A 45 -2.45 -13.64 -8.91
CA GLY A 45 -1.06 -13.54 -8.49
C GLY A 45 -0.78 -14.34 -7.24
N THR A 46 0.44 -14.21 -6.74
CA THR A 46 0.90 -14.82 -5.48
C THR A 46 1.50 -13.76 -4.54
N TRP A 47 1.12 -12.50 -4.75
CA TRP A 47 1.63 -11.37 -4.02
C TRP A 47 1.02 -11.31 -2.62
N ASN A 48 1.86 -10.97 -1.65
CA ASN A 48 1.46 -10.60 -0.29
C ASN A 48 1.67 -9.10 -0.04
N VAL A 49 1.11 -8.59 1.04
CA VAL A 49 1.17 -7.16 1.40
C VAL A 49 2.63 -6.73 1.62
N GLY A 50 3.47 -7.57 2.22
CA GLY A 50 4.89 -7.26 2.40
C GLY A 50 5.65 -7.07 1.08
N GLN A 51 5.39 -7.91 0.08
CA GLN A 51 5.98 -7.76 -1.26
C GLN A 51 5.53 -6.46 -1.94
N HIS A 52 4.24 -6.13 -1.84
CA HIS A 52 3.70 -4.85 -2.32
C HIS A 52 4.37 -3.67 -1.63
N THR A 53 4.41 -3.67 -0.30
CA THR A 53 5.03 -2.63 0.53
C THR A 53 6.48 -2.37 0.15
N VAL A 54 7.28 -3.44 -0.01
CA VAL A 54 8.69 -3.32 -0.43
C VAL A 54 8.80 -2.80 -1.87
N ALA A 55 7.92 -3.24 -2.78
CA ALA A 55 7.90 -2.72 -4.15
C ALA A 55 7.59 -1.20 -4.17
N VAL A 56 6.63 -0.74 -3.36
CA VAL A 56 6.32 0.69 -3.20
C VAL A 56 7.51 1.46 -2.62
N ALA A 57 8.23 0.91 -1.65
CA ALA A 57 9.44 1.52 -1.12
C ALA A 57 10.56 1.64 -2.17
N PHE A 58 10.75 0.63 -3.03
CA PHE A 58 11.69 0.73 -4.15
C PHE A 58 11.24 1.73 -5.20
N LEU A 59 9.95 1.76 -5.57
CA LEU A 59 9.38 2.77 -6.46
C LEU A 59 9.59 4.17 -5.91
N THR A 60 9.49 4.35 -4.59
CA THR A 60 9.77 5.59 -3.89
C THR A 60 11.22 6.03 -4.05
N LEU A 61 12.19 5.11 -3.96
CA LEU A 61 13.59 5.40 -4.22
C LEU A 61 13.81 5.85 -5.67
N TYR A 62 13.23 5.15 -6.64
CA TYR A 62 13.30 5.53 -8.06
C TYR A 62 12.66 6.89 -8.32
N TRP A 63 11.48 7.14 -7.75
CA TRP A 63 10.77 8.41 -7.88
C TRP A 63 11.56 9.56 -7.28
N SER A 64 12.12 9.36 -6.08
CA SER A 64 12.95 10.37 -5.42
C SER A 64 14.19 10.71 -6.24
N ALA A 65 14.83 9.70 -6.86
CA ALA A 65 15.95 9.93 -7.78
C ALA A 65 15.49 10.66 -9.05
N PHE A 66 14.36 10.27 -9.63
CA PHE A 66 13.77 10.89 -10.81
C PHE A 66 13.42 12.37 -10.58
N GLN A 67 12.91 12.72 -9.40
CA GLN A 67 12.60 14.10 -9.00
C GLN A 67 13.81 14.86 -8.42
N SER A 68 14.98 14.21 -8.28
CA SER A 68 16.17 14.77 -7.63
C SER A 68 15.90 15.30 -6.22
N TYR A 69 15.14 14.54 -5.42
CA TYR A 69 14.83 14.91 -4.04
C TYR A 69 16.07 14.91 -3.14
N PRO A 70 16.13 15.83 -2.16
CA PRO A 70 17.17 15.80 -1.14
C PRO A 70 17.04 14.53 -0.28
N PRO A 71 18.14 14.03 0.30
CA PRO A 71 18.15 12.81 1.11
C PRO A 71 17.06 12.79 2.20
N GLN A 72 16.81 13.91 2.86
CA GLN A 72 15.83 14.00 3.94
C GLN A 72 14.41 13.70 3.46
N LYS A 73 14.00 14.28 2.32
CA LYS A 73 12.67 14.03 1.73
C LYS A 73 12.55 12.59 1.23
N ARG A 74 13.60 12.07 0.57
CA ARG A 74 13.67 10.68 0.11
C ARG A 74 13.51 9.72 1.28
N ASP A 75 14.32 9.87 2.32
CA ASP A 75 14.35 8.94 3.46
C ASP A 75 13.01 8.96 4.19
N ARG A 76 12.41 10.14 4.39
CA ARG A 76 11.07 10.25 4.97
C ARG A 76 10.01 9.54 4.12
N LEU A 77 9.99 9.76 2.81
CA LEU A 77 9.02 9.12 1.91
C LEU A 77 9.21 7.60 1.87
N VAL A 78 10.45 7.10 1.88
CA VAL A 78 10.76 5.66 1.94
C VAL A 78 10.30 5.05 3.27
N THR A 79 10.55 5.72 4.39
CA THR A 79 10.06 5.28 5.71
C THR A 79 8.54 5.19 5.71
N LEU A 80 7.83 6.20 5.20
CA LEU A 80 6.37 6.16 5.10
C LEU A 80 5.91 5.02 4.16
N ALA A 81 6.59 4.82 3.02
CA ALA A 81 6.29 3.73 2.10
C ALA A 81 6.45 2.33 2.73
N LEU A 82 7.46 2.13 3.57
CA LEU A 82 7.64 0.87 4.29
C LEU A 82 6.56 0.61 5.34
N MET A 83 5.89 1.66 5.82
CA MET A 83 4.93 1.57 6.92
C MET A 83 3.47 1.75 6.50
N HIS A 84 3.19 2.11 5.25
CA HIS A 84 1.85 2.56 4.84
C HIS A 84 0.75 1.50 5.01
N ASP A 85 1.08 0.22 4.78
CA ASP A 85 0.17 -0.92 4.91
C ASP A 85 0.46 -1.77 6.16
N VAL A 86 1.23 -1.27 7.12
CA VAL A 86 1.64 -2.07 8.30
C VAL A 86 0.44 -2.50 9.15
N HIS A 87 -0.64 -1.70 9.17
CA HIS A 87 -1.90 -2.08 9.82
C HIS A 87 -2.51 -3.38 9.27
N GLU A 88 -2.24 -3.71 8.00
CA GLU A 88 -2.73 -4.95 7.36
C GLU A 88 -2.10 -6.20 7.95
N ALA A 89 -0.95 -6.09 8.64
CA ALA A 89 -0.37 -7.19 9.40
C ALA A 89 -1.33 -7.74 10.47
N VAL A 90 -2.37 -7.00 10.85
CA VAL A 90 -3.40 -7.44 11.80
C VAL A 90 -4.77 -7.59 11.16
N ILE A 91 -5.19 -6.58 10.41
CA ILE A 91 -6.56 -6.53 9.91
C ILE A 91 -6.74 -7.30 8.60
N GLY A 92 -5.63 -7.73 7.98
CA GLY A 92 -5.59 -8.28 6.64
C GLY A 92 -5.73 -7.23 5.54
N ASP A 93 -5.56 -7.64 4.28
CA ASP A 93 -5.86 -6.76 3.14
C ASP A 93 -7.38 -6.74 2.91
N ILE A 94 -8.01 -5.61 3.21
CA ILE A 94 -9.47 -5.43 3.11
C ILE A 94 -9.78 -4.60 1.87
N LEU A 95 -10.68 -5.09 1.01
CA LEU A 95 -11.11 -4.33 -0.17
C LEU A 95 -11.73 -2.98 0.23
N PRO A 96 -11.44 -1.89 -0.51
CA PRO A 96 -11.93 -0.56 -0.16
C PRO A 96 -13.44 -0.44 0.04
N PHE A 97 -14.25 -1.23 -0.69
CA PHE A 97 -15.72 -1.19 -0.57
C PHE A 97 -16.26 -1.88 0.69
N PHE A 98 -15.44 -2.68 1.38
CA PHE A 98 -15.78 -3.24 2.69
C PHE A 98 -15.37 -2.34 3.86
N LYS A 99 -14.55 -1.29 3.61
CA LYS A 99 -14.12 -0.34 4.65
C LYS A 99 -15.22 0.70 4.90
N THR A 100 -16.13 0.39 5.83
CA THR A 100 -17.12 1.37 6.35
C THR A 100 -16.41 2.50 7.09
N ALA A 101 -17.10 3.62 7.38
CA ALA A 101 -16.49 4.74 8.11
C ALA A 101 -15.91 4.32 9.49
N PRO A 102 -16.63 3.55 10.33
CA PRO A 102 -16.06 3.03 11.59
C PRO A 102 -14.83 2.15 11.40
N VAL A 103 -14.80 1.34 10.34
CA VAL A 103 -13.64 0.51 10.00
C VAL A 103 -12.46 1.40 9.64
N LYS A 104 -12.65 2.43 8.83
CA LYS A 104 -11.58 3.37 8.47
C LYS A 104 -11.00 4.06 9.70
N GLU A 105 -11.85 4.59 10.58
CA GLU A 105 -11.40 5.23 11.83
C GLU A 105 -10.55 4.28 12.69
N ALA A 106 -10.96 3.01 12.82
CA ALA A 106 -10.18 2.02 13.56
C ALA A 106 -8.85 1.69 12.87
N ILE A 107 -8.84 1.59 11.54
CA ILE A 107 -7.61 1.37 10.75
C ILE A 107 -6.64 2.53 10.94
N ASP A 108 -7.11 3.77 10.84
CA ASP A 108 -6.30 4.96 10.98
C ASP A 108 -5.73 5.06 12.41
N ALA A 109 -6.50 4.69 13.43
CA ALA A 109 -6.02 4.62 14.81
C ALA A 109 -4.94 3.55 15.02
N ILE A 110 -5.14 2.33 14.50
CA ILE A 110 -4.15 1.25 14.56
C ILE A 110 -2.86 1.66 13.83
N GLN A 111 -2.98 2.26 12.66
CA GLN A 111 -1.85 2.77 11.88
C GLN A 111 -1.08 3.83 12.68
N SER A 112 -1.80 4.79 13.27
CA SER A 112 -1.22 5.84 14.09
C SER A 112 -0.47 5.29 15.32
N ASP A 113 -1.06 4.33 16.04
CA ASP A 113 -0.40 3.65 17.16
C ASP A 113 0.94 3.03 16.74
N ILE A 114 0.96 2.32 15.60
CA ILE A 114 2.18 1.67 15.09
C ILE A 114 3.24 2.72 14.69
N LEU A 115 2.85 3.78 13.99
CA LEU A 115 3.77 4.85 13.59
C LEU A 115 4.37 5.55 14.82
N HIS A 116 3.54 5.86 15.83
CA HIS A 116 4.00 6.46 17.09
C HIS A 116 4.98 5.56 17.83
N ALA A 117 4.77 4.23 17.84
CA ALA A 117 5.68 3.29 18.47
C ALA A 117 7.11 3.36 17.90
N PHE A 118 7.26 3.73 16.64
CA PHE A 118 8.55 3.93 15.97
C PHE A 118 9.00 5.40 15.87
N SER A 119 8.27 6.33 16.52
CA SER A 119 8.51 7.77 16.40
C SER A 119 8.52 8.26 14.95
N ILE A 120 7.66 7.67 14.11
CA ILE A 120 7.44 8.08 12.73
C ILE A 120 6.24 9.02 12.74
N GLU A 121 6.44 10.26 12.31
CA GLU A 121 5.33 11.19 12.16
C GLU A 121 4.80 11.10 10.73
N GLU A 122 3.49 11.27 10.59
CA GLU A 122 2.90 11.42 9.27
C GLU A 122 3.34 12.75 8.63
N ASP A 123 3.42 12.77 7.31
CA ASP A 123 3.71 13.98 6.56
C ASP A 123 2.63 14.17 5.49
N GLN A 124 1.70 15.06 5.77
CA GLN A 124 0.58 15.34 4.87
C GLN A 124 1.05 15.87 3.51
N ALA A 125 2.22 16.51 3.43
CA ALA A 125 2.77 16.99 2.16
C ALA A 125 3.28 15.84 1.28
N LEU A 126 3.55 14.67 1.85
CA LEU A 126 4.00 13.47 1.15
C LEU A 126 2.86 12.47 0.86
N HIS A 127 1.68 12.67 1.46
CA HIS A 127 0.55 11.75 1.36
C HIS A 127 0.17 11.44 -0.09
N ASP A 128 0.00 12.48 -0.92
CA ASP A 128 -0.41 12.32 -2.32
C ASP A 128 0.66 11.62 -3.16
N GLU A 129 1.95 11.91 -2.91
CA GLU A 129 3.05 11.23 -3.60
C GLU A 129 3.12 9.76 -3.22
N LEU A 130 2.99 9.45 -1.92
CA LEU A 130 2.97 8.08 -1.44
C LEU A 130 1.77 7.32 -2.02
N LYS A 131 0.59 7.94 -2.05
CA LYS A 131 -0.60 7.29 -2.62
C LYS A 131 -0.46 7.03 -4.10
N LEU A 132 0.14 7.96 -4.85
CA LEU A 132 0.46 7.74 -6.26
C LEU A 132 1.41 6.55 -6.42
N LEU A 133 2.45 6.45 -5.59
CA LEU A 133 3.45 5.36 -5.66
C LEU A 133 2.86 4.00 -5.26
N ASP A 134 1.95 3.97 -4.29
CA ASP A 134 1.13 2.79 -3.96
C ASP A 134 0.31 2.33 -5.19
N MET A 135 -0.38 3.25 -5.87
CA MET A 135 -1.12 2.93 -7.10
C MET A 135 -0.22 2.41 -8.22
N ILE A 136 1.00 2.95 -8.37
CA ILE A 136 2.00 2.45 -9.33
C ILE A 136 2.54 1.08 -8.90
N GLY A 137 2.70 0.84 -7.59
CA GLY A 137 3.04 -0.46 -7.03
C GLY A 137 2.03 -1.53 -7.44
N PHE A 138 0.73 -1.21 -7.35
CA PHE A 138 -0.31 -2.12 -7.81
C PHE A 138 -0.29 -2.33 -9.34
N LEU A 139 0.03 -1.31 -10.13
CA LEU A 139 0.23 -1.47 -11.58
C LEU A 139 1.39 -2.44 -11.88
N TYR A 140 2.49 -2.33 -11.14
CA TYR A 140 3.61 -3.26 -11.23
C TYR A 140 3.19 -4.69 -10.86
N GLU A 141 2.45 -4.86 -9.76
CA GLU A 141 1.88 -6.15 -9.33
C GLU A 141 1.08 -6.81 -10.47
N ILE A 142 0.14 -6.08 -11.07
CA ILE A 142 -0.66 -6.56 -12.22
C ILE A 142 0.25 -6.97 -13.40
N GLY A 143 1.30 -6.20 -13.66
CA GLY A 143 2.28 -6.49 -14.71
C GLY A 143 3.12 -7.75 -14.44
N GLN A 144 3.38 -8.06 -13.16
CA GLN A 144 4.12 -9.26 -12.75
C GLN A 144 3.27 -10.52 -12.63
N SER A 145 1.94 -10.39 -12.70
CA SER A 145 1.02 -11.52 -12.73
C SER A 145 1.31 -12.46 -13.90
N SER A 146 2.11 -13.50 -13.62
CA SER A 146 2.59 -14.43 -14.61
C SER A 146 1.44 -15.25 -15.19
N PRO A 147 1.32 -15.39 -16.52
CA PRO A 147 0.32 -16.23 -17.14
C PRO A 147 0.56 -17.74 -16.95
N ARG A 148 1.63 -18.18 -16.25
CA ARG A 148 1.88 -19.60 -15.98
C ARG A 148 0.88 -20.11 -14.93
N GLY A 149 -0.06 -20.94 -15.37
CA GLY A 149 -1.14 -21.46 -14.53
C GLY A 149 -2.38 -20.57 -14.46
N ILE A 150 -2.34 -19.37 -15.06
CA ILE A 150 -3.52 -18.51 -15.22
C ILE A 150 -4.27 -18.95 -16.47
N ASP A 151 -5.56 -19.22 -16.32
CA ASP A 151 -6.49 -19.49 -17.41
C ASP A 151 -6.31 -18.44 -18.52
N PRO A 152 -6.06 -18.83 -19.79
CA PRO A 152 -6.02 -17.92 -20.93
C PRO A 152 -7.20 -16.92 -20.98
N SER A 153 -8.37 -17.29 -20.45
CA SER A 153 -9.54 -16.40 -20.34
C SER A 153 -9.27 -15.15 -19.49
N LYS A 154 -8.41 -15.24 -18.46
CA LYS A 154 -8.05 -14.14 -17.55
C LYS A 154 -7.01 -13.20 -18.14
N ARG A 155 -6.29 -13.57 -19.22
CA ARG A 155 -5.28 -12.69 -19.84
C ARG A 155 -5.88 -11.38 -20.37
N LYS A 156 -7.08 -11.46 -20.95
CA LYS A 156 -7.81 -10.26 -21.40
C LYS A 156 -8.14 -9.35 -20.22
N LEU A 157 -8.58 -9.95 -19.11
CA LEU A 157 -8.92 -9.22 -17.90
C LEU A 157 -7.70 -8.56 -17.26
N ILE A 158 -6.55 -9.24 -17.17
CA ILE A 158 -5.30 -8.64 -16.66
C ILE A 158 -4.90 -7.42 -17.49
N LYS A 159 -4.97 -7.50 -18.83
CA LYS A 159 -4.70 -6.35 -19.70
C LYS A 159 -5.68 -5.20 -19.45
N GLN A 160 -6.97 -5.50 -19.26
CA GLN A 160 -7.98 -4.48 -18.95
C GLN A 160 -7.73 -3.83 -17.59
N MET A 161 -7.39 -4.61 -16.57
CA MET A 161 -7.02 -4.11 -15.24
C MET A 161 -5.79 -3.23 -15.31
N TYR A 162 -4.78 -3.64 -16.07
CA TYR A 162 -3.56 -2.86 -16.28
C TYR A 162 -3.86 -1.50 -16.92
N THR A 163 -4.62 -1.49 -18.03
CA THR A 163 -5.02 -0.24 -18.70
C THR A 163 -5.81 0.66 -17.76
N ARG A 164 -6.80 0.10 -17.06
CA ARG A 164 -7.64 0.86 -16.12
C ARG A 164 -6.81 1.45 -14.97
N GLN A 165 -5.92 0.66 -14.38
CA GLN A 165 -5.06 1.14 -13.29
C GLN A 165 -4.16 2.28 -13.76
N LYS A 166 -3.66 2.23 -15.00
CA LYS A 166 -2.89 3.33 -15.59
C LYS A 166 -3.73 4.60 -15.77
N GLU A 167 -4.97 4.47 -16.21
CA GLU A 167 -5.91 5.59 -16.30
C GLU A 167 -6.21 6.19 -14.91
N ASP A 168 -6.45 5.32 -13.91
CA ASP A 168 -6.70 5.73 -12.53
C ASP A 168 -5.50 6.47 -11.91
N ILE A 169 -4.26 6.05 -12.21
CA ILE A 169 -3.02 6.74 -11.80
C ILE A 169 -2.95 8.16 -12.37
N LEU A 170 -3.25 8.34 -13.66
CA LEU A 170 -3.19 9.66 -14.30
C LEU A 170 -4.30 10.59 -13.81
N ALA A 171 -5.51 10.05 -13.60
CA ALA A 171 -6.62 10.77 -13.00
C ALA A 171 -6.32 11.19 -11.55
N TYR A 172 -5.69 10.31 -10.77
CA TYR A 172 -5.23 10.64 -9.43
C TYR A 172 -4.20 11.76 -9.45
N ALA A 173 -3.18 11.67 -10.31
CA ALA A 173 -2.14 12.69 -10.44
C ALA A 173 -2.73 14.06 -10.76
N GLU A 174 -3.75 14.14 -11.64
CA GLU A 174 -4.47 15.37 -11.92
C GLU A 174 -5.09 15.98 -10.66
N ARG A 175 -5.87 15.17 -9.94
CA ARG A 175 -6.61 15.59 -8.75
C ARG A 175 -5.66 16.04 -7.64
N ALA A 176 -4.56 15.32 -7.46
CA ALA A 176 -3.51 15.61 -6.50
C ALA A 176 -2.55 16.72 -6.94
N LYS A 177 -2.76 17.31 -8.14
CA LYS A 177 -1.89 18.35 -8.72
C LYS A 177 -0.43 17.91 -8.89
N ILE A 178 -0.21 16.62 -9.11
CA ILE A 178 1.08 16.06 -9.50
C ILE A 178 1.18 16.12 -11.03
N ASP A 179 2.31 16.61 -11.53
CA ASP A 179 2.54 16.77 -12.97
C ASP A 179 2.38 15.43 -13.72
N GLN A 180 1.30 15.31 -14.51
CA GLN A 180 0.98 14.12 -15.29
C GLN A 180 2.07 13.78 -16.32
N GLN A 181 2.78 14.76 -16.87
CA GLN A 181 3.86 14.49 -17.81
C GLN A 181 4.99 13.76 -17.09
N LYS A 182 5.38 14.23 -15.90
CA LYS A 182 6.39 13.56 -15.06
C LYS A 182 5.95 12.16 -14.65
N VAL A 183 4.68 11.96 -14.30
CA VAL A 183 4.15 10.62 -13.98
C VAL A 183 4.27 9.69 -15.19
N ASN A 184 3.88 10.15 -16.38
CA ASN A 184 4.02 9.36 -17.61
C ASN A 184 5.48 9.03 -17.95
N GLU A 185 6.39 9.98 -17.80
CA GLU A 185 7.83 9.78 -18.02
C GLU A 185 8.39 8.76 -17.02
N PHE A 186 7.99 8.85 -15.75
CA PHE A 186 8.39 7.90 -14.73
C PHE A 186 7.88 6.50 -15.03
N LEU A 187 6.59 6.33 -15.36
CA LEU A 187 6.02 5.05 -15.77
C LEU A 187 6.80 4.43 -16.94
N LYS A 188 7.10 5.23 -17.99
CA LYS A 188 7.92 4.78 -19.11
C LYS A 188 9.31 4.32 -18.68
N SER A 189 9.97 5.04 -17.77
CA SER A 189 11.30 4.67 -17.25
C SER A 189 11.28 3.34 -16.49
N MET A 190 10.17 3.03 -15.83
CA MET A 190 9.92 1.77 -15.13
C MET A 190 9.38 0.66 -16.04
N LYS A 191 9.19 0.95 -17.34
CA LYS A 191 8.58 0.05 -18.33
C LYS A 191 7.15 -0.36 -17.94
N LEU A 192 6.39 0.61 -17.41
CA LEU A 192 4.99 0.50 -17.00
C LEU A 192 4.03 1.35 -17.87
#